data_AF-A0A7J4QSC2-F1
#
_entry.id   AF-A0A7J4QSC2-F1
#
_cell.length_a   1.000
_cell.length_b   1.000
_cell.length_c   1.000
_cell.angle_alpha   90.00
_cell.angle_beta   90.00
_cell.angle_gamma   90.00
#
_symmetry.space_group_name_H-M   'P 1'
#
loop_
_entity.id
_entity.type
_entity.pdbx_description
1 polymer ?
#
loop_
_entity_poly.entity_id
_entity_poly.type
_entity_poly.pdbx_seq_one_letter_code
_entity_poly.pdbx_strand_id
1 'polypeptide(L)'
;MTMQVVNRKGEREDVRFDAIHEKLRSLSHGLDPVWVDPGHVTKLTIEGLYDGVTTRELDQLAAETAASLASQHPDYSRLAARICVDDLHRSTKDTFT
;
A
#
# COMPACT_ATOMS: atom_id res chain seq x y z
N MET A 1 8.56 -1.66 22.68
CA MET A 1 7.55 -0.74 22.11
C MET A 1 7.11 -1.37 20.79
N THR A 2 5.81 -1.53 20.58
CA THR A 2 5.27 -1.99 19.28
C THR A 2 5.30 -0.84 18.29
N MET A 3 5.58 -1.12 17.02
CA MET A 3 5.58 -0.13 15.95
C MET A 3 4.14 0.35 15.69
N GLN A 4 3.94 1.67 15.67
CA GLN A 4 2.63 2.29 15.45
C GLN A 4 2.59 3.10 14.16
N VAL A 5 1.41 3.17 13.55
CA VAL A 5 1.08 4.02 12.40
C VAL A 5 0.18 5.16 12.85
N VAL A 6 0.33 6.34 12.24
CA VAL A 6 -0.57 7.49 12.43
C VAL A 6 -1.61 7.49 11.31
N ASN A 7 -2.88 7.31 11.66
CA ASN A 7 -3.98 7.30 10.70
C ASN A 7 -4.25 8.70 10.12
N ARG A 8 -5.10 8.80 9.10
CA ARG A 8 -5.43 10.09 8.46
C ARG A 8 -6.14 11.09 9.39
N LYS A 9 -6.66 10.64 10.54
CA LYS A 9 -7.27 11.47 11.60
C LYS A 9 -6.25 11.95 12.64
N GLY A 10 -5.00 11.48 12.57
CA GLY A 10 -3.93 11.79 13.53
C GLY A 10 -3.87 10.85 14.74
N GLU A 11 -4.65 9.77 14.75
CA GLU A 11 -4.68 8.78 15.84
C GLU A 11 -3.61 7.71 15.61
N ARG A 12 -3.01 7.21 16.69
CA ARG A 12 -2.01 6.13 16.64
C ARG A 12 -2.69 4.77 16.71
N GLU A 13 -2.31 3.88 15.81
CA GLU A 13 -2.82 2.51 15.70
C GLU A 13 -1.65 1.53 15.58
N ASP A 14 -1.83 0.29 16.04
CA ASP A 14 -0.83 -0.75 15.82
C ASP A 14 -0.74 -1.12 14.34
N VAL A 15 0.47 -1.37 13.85
CA VAL A 15 0.66 -1.83 12.47
C VAL A 15 0.11 -3.24 12.31
N ARG A 16 -0.86 -3.40 11.41
CA ARG A 16 -1.54 -4.67 11.14
C ARG A 16 -1.18 -5.20 9.75
N PHE A 17 -0.43 -6.29 9.70
CA PHE A 17 -0.07 -6.97 8.45
C PHE A 17 -1.29 -7.27 7.59
N ASP A 18 -2.31 -7.87 8.19
CA ASP A 18 -3.52 -8.31 7.47
C ASP A 18 -4.24 -7.14 6.79
N ALA A 19 -4.28 -5.97 7.43
CA ALA A 19 -4.94 -4.79 6.87
C ALA A 19 -4.22 -4.28 5.60
N ILE A 20 -2.88 -4.29 5.61
CA ILE A 20 -2.07 -3.91 4.44
C ILE A 20 -2.25 -4.96 3.34
N HIS A 21 -2.18 -6.24 3.69
CA HIS A 21 -2.31 -7.34 2.73
C HIS A 21 -3.70 -7.36 2.06
N GLU A 22 -4.78 -7.23 2.83
CA GLU A 22 -6.15 -7.16 2.31
C GLU A 22 -6.33 -6.00 1.34
N LYS A 23 -5.77 -4.83 1.67
CA LYS A 23 -5.77 -3.67 0.78
C LYS A 23 -5.07 -3.99 -0.54
N LEU A 24 -3.81 -4.44 -0.51
CA LEU A 24 -3.06 -4.73 -1.73
C LEU A 24 -3.71 -5.83 -2.57
N ARG A 25 -4.28 -6.85 -1.93
CA ARG A 25 -5.04 -7.91 -2.59
C ARG A 25 -6.31 -7.39 -3.28
N SER A 26 -7.01 -6.42 -2.70
CA SER A 26 -8.18 -5.81 -3.36
C SER A 26 -7.80 -5.03 -4.62
N LEU A 27 -6.60 -4.43 -4.63
CA LEU A 27 -6.05 -3.67 -5.75
C LEU A 27 -5.40 -4.55 -6.82
N SER A 28 -5.17 -5.84 -6.56
CA SER A 28 -4.54 -6.77 -7.50
C SER A 28 -5.53 -7.49 -8.42
N HIS A 29 -6.81 -7.10 -8.44
CA HIS A 29 -7.83 -7.72 -9.28
C HIS A 29 -7.47 -7.64 -10.79
N GLY A 30 -7.56 -8.76 -11.50
CA GLY A 30 -7.28 -8.83 -12.93
C GLY A 30 -5.81 -8.57 -13.32
N LEU A 31 -4.88 -8.65 -12.37
CA LEU A 31 -3.44 -8.76 -12.63
C LEU A 31 -3.05 -10.23 -12.75
N ASP A 32 -1.90 -10.52 -13.37
CA ASP A 32 -1.39 -11.88 -13.49
C ASP A 32 -1.08 -12.48 -12.10
N PRO A 33 -1.85 -13.49 -11.63
CA PRO A 33 -1.70 -14.06 -10.29
C PRO A 33 -0.49 -15.00 -10.16
N VAL A 34 0.16 -15.36 -11.26
CA VAL A 34 1.41 -16.16 -11.24
C VAL A 34 2.60 -15.26 -10.90
N TRP A 35 2.56 -14.00 -11.35
CA TRP A 35 3.67 -13.05 -11.20
C TRP A 35 3.46 -12.02 -10.11
N VAL A 36 2.23 -11.54 -9.91
CA VAL A 36 1.92 -10.50 -8.92
C VAL A 36 1.47 -11.13 -7.62
N ASP A 37 2.31 -11.03 -6.59
CA ASP A 37 2.03 -11.47 -5.24
C ASP A 37 1.87 -10.26 -4.28
N PRO A 38 0.63 -9.89 -3.90
CA PRO A 38 0.38 -8.82 -2.94
C PRO A 38 0.99 -9.09 -1.55
N GLY A 39 1.12 -10.36 -1.15
CA GLY A 39 1.73 -10.76 0.11
C GLY A 39 3.22 -10.46 0.12
N HIS A 40 3.91 -10.69 -1.01
CA HIS A 40 5.31 -10.33 -1.18
C HIS A 40 5.53 -8.82 -1.05
N VAL A 41 4.70 -8.00 -1.72
CA VAL A 41 4.75 -6.53 -1.58
C VAL A 41 4.53 -6.12 -0.13
N THR A 42 3.51 -6.69 0.53
CA THR A 42 3.18 -6.37 1.94
C THR A 42 4.36 -6.61 2.86
N LYS A 43 5.04 -7.75 2.71
CA LYS A 43 6.21 -8.09 3.52
C LYS A 43 7.33 -7.05 3.36
N LEU A 44 7.69 -6.74 2.11
CA LEU A 44 8.75 -5.77 1.80
C LEU A 44 8.40 -4.36 2.29
N THR A 45 7.13 -3.94 2.18
CA THR A 45 6.67 -2.65 2.70
C THR A 45 6.87 -2.56 4.22
N ILE A 46 6.49 -3.60 4.96
CA ILE A 46 6.61 -3.61 6.43
C ILE A 46 8.08 -3.58 6.88
N GLU A 47 8.98 -4.24 6.16
CA GLU A 47 10.42 -4.20 6.43
C GLU A 47 11.01 -2.78 6.31
N GLY A 48 10.37 -1.88 5.54
CA GLY A 48 10.76 -0.48 5.40
C GLY A 48 10.06 0.51 6.34
N LEU A 49 9.17 0.05 7.23
CA LEU A 49 8.43 0.94 8.14
C LEU A 49 9.24 1.35 9.36
N TYR A 50 8.87 2.50 9.93
CA TYR A 50 9.41 3.04 11.17
C TYR A 50 8.27 3.46 12.11
N ASP A 51 8.55 3.60 13.40
CA ASP A 51 7.52 3.99 14.38
C ASP A 51 7.01 5.42 14.14
N GLY A 52 5.68 5.58 14.14
CA GLY A 52 5.03 6.85 13.91
C GLY A 52 4.86 7.22 12.43
N VAL A 53 5.16 6.31 11.51
CA VAL A 53 4.88 6.47 10.07
C VAL A 53 3.41 6.78 9.85
N THR A 54 3.08 7.70 8.94
CA THR A 54 1.69 7.99 8.61
C THR A 54 1.11 6.95 7.66
N THR A 55 -0.22 6.78 7.68
CA THR A 55 -0.92 5.93 6.69
C THR A 55 -0.69 6.35 5.24
N ARG A 56 -0.39 7.64 4.98
CA ARG A 56 0.00 8.12 3.65
C ARG A 56 1.40 7.67 3.26
N GLU A 57 2.38 7.83 4.15
CA GLU A 57 3.74 7.35 3.90
C GLU A 57 3.79 5.83 3.74
N LEU A 58 2.97 5.10 4.49
CA LEU A 58 2.80 3.65 4.32
C LEU A 58 2.30 3.32 2.90
N ASP A 59 1.24 3.99 2.44
CA ASP A 59 0.68 3.79 1.10
C ASP A 59 1.70 4.16 0.00
N GLN A 60 2.45 5.25 0.19
CA GLN A 60 3.52 5.66 -0.71
C GLN A 60 4.63 4.60 -0.77
N LEU A 61 5.09 4.10 0.38
CA LEU A 61 6.11 3.06 0.46
C LEU A 61 5.63 1.76 -0.22
N ALA A 62 4.36 1.39 -0.04
CA ALA A 62 3.77 0.23 -0.72
C ALA A 62 3.76 0.40 -2.24
N ALA A 63 3.43 1.60 -2.73
CA ALA A 63 3.46 1.91 -4.16
C ALA A 63 4.89 1.89 -4.74
N GLU A 64 5.86 2.48 -4.05
CA GLU A 64 7.28 2.45 -4.43
C GLU A 64 7.83 1.03 -4.45
N THR A 65 7.48 0.23 -3.43
CA THR A 65 7.82 -1.20 -3.33
C THR A 65 7.28 -1.95 -4.55
N ALA A 66 5.98 -1.81 -4.86
CA ALA A 66 5.39 -2.43 -6.03
C ALA A 66 6.06 -1.94 -7.34
N ALA A 67 6.34 -0.64 -7.47
CA ALA A 67 6.98 -0.09 -8.66
C ALA A 67 8.38 -0.67 -8.90
N SER A 68 9.15 -0.93 -7.85
CA SER A 68 10.48 -1.56 -7.95
C SER A 68 10.43 -2.99 -8.54
N LEU A 69 9.33 -3.70 -8.31
CA LEU A 69 9.07 -5.05 -8.84
C LEU A 69 8.61 -5.05 -10.29
N ALA A 70 8.42 -3.88 -10.92
CA ALA A 70 8.10 -3.76 -12.34
C ALA A 70 9.15 -4.42 -13.26
N SER A 71 10.40 -4.51 -12.78
CA SER A 71 11.48 -5.23 -13.45
C SER A 71 11.23 -6.74 -13.55
N GLN A 72 10.40 -7.31 -12.67
CA GLN A 72 10.01 -8.73 -12.69
C GLN A 72 8.78 -8.96 -13.57
N HIS A 73 7.77 -8.10 -13.46
CA HIS A 73 6.56 -8.17 -14.29
C HIS A 73 5.85 -6.81 -14.39
N PRO A 74 5.39 -6.37 -15.58
CA PRO A 74 4.79 -5.04 -15.76
C PRO A 74 3.49 -4.81 -14.97
N ASP A 75 2.74 -5.86 -14.61
CA ASP A 75 1.54 -5.70 -13.78
C ASP A 75 1.85 -5.16 -12.37
N TYR A 76 3.09 -5.28 -11.87
CA TYR A 76 3.50 -4.60 -10.64
C TYR A 76 3.45 -3.08 -10.78
N SER A 77 3.75 -2.51 -11.96
CA SER A 77 3.55 -1.08 -12.22
C SER A 77 2.07 -0.70 -12.16
N ARG A 78 1.17 -1.56 -12.62
CA ARG A 78 -0.28 -1.33 -12.53
C ARG A 78 -0.75 -1.40 -11.08
N LEU A 79 -0.24 -2.34 -10.29
CA LEU A 79 -0.52 -2.40 -8.85
C LEU A 79 -0.03 -1.13 -8.15
N ALA A 80 1.20 -0.69 -8.40
CA ALA A 80 1.75 0.56 -7.86
C ALA A 80 0.87 1.76 -8.18
N ALA A 81 0.48 1.92 -9.46
CA ALA A 81 -0.41 2.99 -9.89
C ALA A 81 -1.77 2.94 -9.17
N ARG A 82 -2.34 1.74 -8.98
CA ARG A 82 -3.60 1.57 -8.24
C ARG A 82 -3.50 1.93 -6.77
N ILE A 83 -2.36 1.65 -6.12
CA ILE A 83 -2.11 2.06 -4.73
C ILE A 83 -2.09 3.59 -4.64
N CYS A 84 -1.37 4.27 -5.55
CA CYS A 84 -1.35 5.74 -5.59
C CYS A 84 -2.75 6.33 -5.82
N VAL A 85 -3.53 5.74 -6.73
CA VAL A 85 -4.90 6.20 -7.01
C VAL A 85 -5.83 5.99 -5.81
N ASP A 86 -5.71 4.87 -5.08
CA ASP A 86 -6.49 4.64 -3.86
C ASP A 86 -6.16 5.68 -2.76
N ASP A 87 -4.88 5.98 -2.54
CA ASP A 87 -4.49 7.03 -1.60
C ASP A 87 -4.98 8.42 -2.05
N LEU A 88 -4.89 8.72 -3.34
CA LEU A 88 -5.39 9.97 -3.91
C LEU A 88 -6.89 10.11 -3.67
N HIS A 89 -7.69 9.10 -3.99
CA HIS A 89 -9.14 9.14 -3.77
C HIS A 89 -9.50 9.34 -2.30
N ARG A 90 -8.77 8.70 -1.37
CA ARG A 90 -8.95 8.88 0.08
C ARG A 90 -8.53 10.27 0.57
N SER A 91 -7.81 11.02 -0.25
CA SER A 91 -7.31 12.36 0.02
C SER A 91 -8.14 13.46 -0.66
N THR A 92 -9.12 13.08 -1.48
CA THR A 92 -10.00 13.99 -2.22
C THR A 92 -11.46 13.82 -1.81
N LYS A 93 -12.31 14.78 -2.18
CA LYS A 93 -13.76 14.63 -2.02
C LYS A 93 -14.30 13.65 -3.06
N ASP A 94 -15.36 12.94 -2.71
CA ASP A 94 -16.05 12.02 -3.62
C ASP A 94 -16.86 12.73 -4.72
N THR A 95 -17.08 14.04 -4.58
CA THR A 95 -17.88 14.85 -5.51
C THR A 95 -17.09 16.06 -6.01
N PHE A 96 -17.34 16.43 -7.26
CA PHE A 96 -16.71 17.58 -7.93
C PHE A 96 -17.40 18.92 -7.61
N THR A 97 -18.44 18.89 -6.80
CA THR A 97 -19.25 20.04 -6.37
C THR A 97 -18.78 20.56 -5.01
#